data_AF-A0A8B8MAN3-F1
#
_entry.id   AF-A0A8B8MAN3-F1
#
_cell.length_a   1.000
_cell.length_b   1.000
_cell.length_c   1.000
_cell.angle_alpha   90.00
_cell.angle_beta   90.00
_cell.angle_gamma   90.00
#
_symmetry.space_group_name_H-M   'P 1'
#
loop_
_entity.id
_entity.type
_entity.pdbx_description
1 polymer ?
#
loop_
_entity_poly.entity_id
_entity_poly.type
_entity_poly.pdbx_seq_one_letter_code
_entity_poly.pdbx_strand_id
1 'polypeptide(L)'
;MMSNSLYRYRKLGLREGLENDYRYPYACKELGFILRATFHQFPKTTQSAIFDDILSAFRLLPGMQTQSAVSAVHFLLNSVKVALPKQKKNIALTEFKHAIVAHKRCHKAQQAQEGSLQLPQDMLVHIFSFLDMKSLVLAGLVCWSWNIAANDNHLWEMQYLALYGKQPPMRLVEGKNKRLLQESVDTRTGTNWKQAVKGSYTGALSKKLSMNRGYCGRCKCIVWLNNSKCSNARCRVSEIQNIKPLSPFKFVDFLLDGSISEPSSSDSDSDSDSDSDEGPVSRLWAYPKHIR
;
A
#
# COMPACT_ATOMS: atom_id res chain seq x y z
N MET A 1 -28.65 14.64 -12.40
CA MET A 1 -27.42 15.12 -11.71
C MET A 1 -26.92 14.02 -10.78
N MET A 2 -25.66 13.57 -10.88
CA MET A 2 -25.07 12.65 -9.90
C MET A 2 -24.98 13.36 -8.54
N SER A 3 -25.38 12.68 -7.46
CA SER A 3 -25.12 13.17 -6.10
C SER A 3 -23.61 13.35 -5.91
N ASN A 4 -23.19 14.44 -5.26
CA ASN A 4 -21.77 14.76 -5.04
C ASN A 4 -21.03 13.59 -4.33
N SER A 5 -21.71 12.89 -3.42
CA SER A 5 -21.18 11.69 -2.75
C SER A 5 -21.00 10.48 -3.67
N LEU A 6 -21.89 10.25 -4.65
CA LEU A 6 -21.74 9.16 -5.63
C LEU A 6 -20.55 9.41 -6.56
N TYR A 7 -20.38 10.65 -7.01
CA TYR A 7 -19.22 11.04 -7.82
C TYR A 7 -17.91 10.83 -7.05
N ARG A 8 -17.84 11.32 -5.80
CA ARG A 8 -16.68 11.14 -4.92
C ARG A 8 -16.37 9.67 -4.64
N TYR A 9 -17.40 8.86 -4.37
CA TYR A 9 -17.26 7.42 -4.16
C TYR A 9 -16.66 6.72 -5.38
N ARG A 10 -17.22 6.93 -6.58
CA ARG A 10 -16.69 6.33 -7.81
C ARG A 10 -15.25 6.77 -8.08
N LYS A 11 -14.92 8.02 -7.80
CA LYS A 11 -13.56 8.56 -7.99
C LYS A 11 -12.52 7.96 -7.04
N LEU A 12 -12.93 7.27 -5.95
CA LEU A 12 -12.00 6.49 -5.12
C LEU A 12 -11.39 5.30 -5.86
N GLY A 13 -12.01 4.85 -6.95
CA GLY A 13 -11.51 3.75 -7.76
C GLY A 13 -11.44 2.42 -6.99
N LEU A 14 -12.46 2.13 -6.16
CA LEU A 14 -12.52 0.90 -5.38
C LEU A 14 -12.80 -0.31 -6.27
N ARG A 15 -13.64 -0.15 -7.29
CA ARG A 15 -13.99 -1.19 -8.26
C ARG A 15 -12.76 -1.72 -8.99
N GLU A 16 -11.90 -0.81 -9.45
CA GLU A 16 -10.62 -1.09 -10.10
C GLU A 16 -9.62 -1.70 -9.09
N GLY A 17 -9.72 -1.32 -7.82
CA GLY A 17 -8.96 -1.95 -6.74
C GLY A 17 -9.37 -3.40 -6.48
N LEU A 18 -10.65 -3.75 -6.66
CA LEU A 18 -11.14 -5.12 -6.53
C LEU A 18 -10.73 -6.01 -7.71
N GLU A 19 -10.54 -5.44 -8.89
CA GLU A 19 -10.13 -6.21 -10.08
C GLU A 19 -8.63 -6.51 -10.12
N ASN A 20 -7.86 -5.95 -9.18
CA ASN A 20 -6.43 -6.13 -9.09
C ASN A 20 -6.08 -6.97 -7.85
N ASP A 21 -5.49 -8.15 -8.04
CA ASP A 21 -5.17 -9.11 -6.97
C ASP A 21 -4.38 -8.51 -5.80
N TYR A 22 -3.45 -7.60 -6.08
CA TYR A 22 -2.65 -6.93 -5.06
C TYR A 22 -3.46 -5.90 -4.27
N ARG A 23 -4.34 -5.15 -4.94
CA ARG A 23 -5.17 -4.11 -4.30
C ARG A 23 -6.43 -4.67 -3.66
N TYR A 24 -6.89 -5.84 -4.08
CA TYR A 24 -8.14 -6.45 -3.64
C TYR A 24 -8.27 -6.53 -2.11
N PRO A 25 -7.29 -7.04 -1.35
CA PRO A 25 -7.41 -7.10 0.11
C PRO A 25 -7.55 -5.72 0.77
N TYR A 26 -6.93 -4.69 0.19
CA TYR A 26 -7.04 -3.31 0.68
C TYR A 26 -8.40 -2.72 0.33
N ALA A 27 -8.87 -2.90 -0.91
CA ALA A 27 -10.19 -2.45 -1.35
C ALA A 27 -11.33 -3.09 -0.53
N CYS A 28 -11.26 -4.39 -0.22
CA CYS A 28 -12.23 -5.05 0.66
C CYS A 28 -12.26 -4.45 2.08
N LYS A 29 -11.09 -4.15 2.64
CA LYS A 29 -11.00 -3.51 3.97
C LYS A 29 -11.57 -2.10 3.94
N GLU A 30 -11.21 -1.30 2.94
CA GLU A 30 -11.75 0.06 2.75
C GLU A 30 -13.27 0.06 2.59
N LEU A 31 -13.82 -0.85 1.77
CA LEU A 31 -15.27 -1.04 1.66
C LEU A 31 -15.90 -1.37 3.01
N GLY A 32 -15.28 -2.24 3.80
CA GLY A 32 -15.77 -2.58 5.13
C GLY A 32 -15.79 -1.38 6.08
N PHE A 33 -14.77 -0.52 6.04
CA PHE A 33 -14.72 0.71 6.82
C PHE A 33 -15.78 1.72 6.39
N ILE A 34 -15.89 2.00 5.08
CA ILE A 34 -16.92 2.90 4.52
C ILE A 34 -18.31 2.43 4.95
N LEU A 35 -18.55 1.12 4.82
CA LEU A 35 -19.82 0.51 5.15
C LEU A 35 -20.18 0.68 6.63
N ARG A 36 -19.22 0.44 7.54
CA ARG A 36 -19.45 0.60 8.99
C ARG A 36 -19.62 2.06 9.40
N ALA A 37 -18.88 2.98 8.79
CA ALA A 37 -18.83 4.36 9.23
C ALA A 37 -20.00 5.21 8.70
N THR A 38 -20.41 5.02 7.44
CA THR A 38 -21.23 6.04 6.75
C THR A 38 -22.36 5.51 5.87
N PHE A 39 -22.58 4.20 5.80
CA PHE A 39 -23.56 3.64 4.89
C PHE A 39 -24.97 4.27 5.01
N HIS A 40 -25.45 4.48 6.23
CA HIS A 40 -26.78 5.06 6.47
C HIS A 40 -26.87 6.56 6.15
N GLN A 41 -25.75 7.27 6.13
CA GLN A 41 -25.68 8.71 5.85
C GLN A 41 -25.70 9.00 4.34
N PHE A 42 -25.41 8.01 3.51
CA PHE A 42 -25.37 8.19 2.06
C PHE A 42 -26.76 8.20 1.41
N PRO A 43 -26.95 8.95 0.31
CA PRO A 43 -28.13 8.83 -0.54
C PRO A 43 -28.31 7.41 -1.08
N LYS A 44 -29.55 7.01 -1.38
CA LYS A 44 -29.88 5.65 -1.88
C LYS A 44 -29.06 5.25 -3.12
N THR A 45 -28.74 6.20 -4.00
CA THR A 45 -27.92 5.98 -5.20
C THR A 45 -26.49 5.56 -4.84
N THR A 46 -25.86 6.25 -3.90
CA THR A 46 -24.51 5.92 -3.40
C THR A 46 -24.53 4.61 -2.60
N GLN A 47 -25.56 4.38 -1.78
CA GLN A 47 -25.75 3.10 -1.09
C GLN A 47 -25.91 1.90 -2.06
N SER A 48 -26.53 2.12 -3.22
CA SER A 48 -26.65 1.09 -4.26
C SER A 48 -25.28 0.78 -4.85
N ALA A 49 -24.51 1.80 -5.23
CA ALA A 49 -23.17 1.62 -5.77
C ALA A 49 -22.23 0.88 -4.79
N ILE A 50 -22.26 1.25 -3.51
CA ILE A 50 -21.50 0.54 -2.47
C ILE A 50 -21.92 -0.92 -2.37
N PHE A 51 -23.23 -1.18 -2.43
CA PHE A 51 -23.76 -2.53 -2.37
C PHE A 51 -23.33 -3.38 -3.58
N ASP A 52 -23.34 -2.80 -4.78
CA ASP A 52 -22.89 -3.48 -6.00
C ASP A 52 -21.39 -3.81 -5.95
N ASP A 53 -20.56 -2.92 -5.39
CA ASP A 53 -19.14 -3.16 -5.17
C ASP A 53 -18.88 -4.25 -4.11
N ILE A 54 -19.72 -4.35 -3.07
CA ILE A 54 -19.67 -5.46 -2.10
C ILE A 54 -19.95 -6.81 -2.78
N LEU A 55 -21.00 -6.88 -3.59
CA LEU A 55 -21.32 -8.10 -4.33
C LEU A 55 -20.20 -8.45 -5.33
N SER A 56 -19.65 -7.45 -6.00
CA SER A 56 -18.52 -7.61 -6.90
C SER A 56 -17.28 -8.14 -6.17
N ALA A 57 -16.97 -7.64 -4.98
CA ALA A 57 -15.88 -8.14 -4.15
C ALA A 57 -16.06 -9.64 -3.86
N PHE A 58 -17.26 -10.09 -3.48
CA PHE A 58 -17.52 -11.51 -3.26
C PHE A 58 -17.39 -12.33 -4.55
N ARG A 59 -17.95 -11.87 -5.67
CA ARG A 59 -17.87 -12.57 -6.96
C ARG A 59 -16.45 -12.75 -7.48
N LEU A 60 -15.55 -11.83 -7.15
CA LEU A 60 -14.15 -11.88 -7.58
C LEU A 60 -13.27 -12.78 -6.70
N LEU A 61 -13.71 -13.13 -5.47
CA LEU A 61 -12.95 -13.98 -4.54
C LEU A 61 -12.44 -15.30 -5.15
N PRO A 62 -13.20 -16.03 -6.00
CA PRO A 62 -12.71 -17.28 -6.58
C PRO A 62 -11.46 -17.13 -7.44
N GLY A 63 -11.24 -15.96 -8.05
CA GLY A 63 -10.04 -15.66 -8.82
C GLY A 63 -8.83 -15.27 -7.97
N MET A 64 -9.03 -14.94 -6.69
CA MET A 64 -7.97 -14.48 -5.80
C MET A 64 -7.17 -15.66 -5.26
N GLN A 65 -5.84 -15.57 -5.29
CA GLN A 65 -4.95 -16.67 -4.91
C GLN A 65 -4.36 -16.53 -3.48
N THR A 66 -4.58 -15.39 -2.82
CA THR A 66 -3.88 -15.08 -1.57
C THR A 66 -4.74 -15.29 -0.32
N GLN A 67 -4.14 -15.77 0.77
CA GLN A 67 -4.80 -15.85 2.09
C GLN A 67 -5.20 -14.45 2.62
N SER A 68 -4.46 -13.41 2.22
CA SER A 68 -4.77 -12.01 2.53
C SER A 68 -6.13 -11.60 1.95
N ALA A 69 -6.42 -12.00 0.71
CA ALA A 69 -7.71 -11.76 0.06
C ALA A 69 -8.85 -12.43 0.85
N VAL A 70 -8.70 -13.70 1.22
CA VAL A 70 -9.69 -14.43 2.02
C VAL A 70 -9.96 -13.71 3.35
N SER A 71 -8.90 -13.34 4.08
CA SER A 71 -9.00 -12.63 5.35
C SER A 71 -9.71 -11.27 5.20
N ALA A 72 -9.40 -10.53 4.15
CA ALA A 72 -10.02 -9.23 3.87
C ALA A 72 -11.50 -9.34 3.52
N VAL A 73 -11.90 -10.38 2.77
CA VAL A 73 -13.32 -10.62 2.48
C VAL A 73 -14.08 -11.02 3.73
N HIS A 74 -13.50 -11.83 4.62
CA HIS A 74 -14.12 -12.13 5.91
C HIS A 74 -14.31 -10.87 6.76
N PHE A 75 -13.36 -9.94 6.75
CA PHE A 75 -13.53 -8.63 7.37
C PHE A 75 -14.68 -7.83 6.75
N LEU A 76 -14.78 -7.80 5.42
CA LEU A 76 -15.88 -7.14 4.69
C LEU A 76 -17.24 -7.78 5.04
N LEU A 77 -17.31 -9.12 5.09
CA LEU A 77 -18.50 -9.86 5.50
C LEU A 77 -18.96 -9.48 6.91
N ASN A 78 -18.03 -9.36 7.85
CA ASN A 78 -18.35 -8.91 9.21
C ASN A 78 -18.87 -7.46 9.22
N SER A 79 -18.36 -6.61 8.32
CA SER A 79 -18.88 -5.25 8.15
C SER A 79 -20.30 -5.26 7.59
N VAL A 80 -20.57 -6.12 6.59
CA VAL A 80 -21.90 -6.36 6.00
C VAL A 80 -22.93 -6.80 7.02
N LYS A 81 -22.55 -7.74 7.91
CA LYS A 81 -23.46 -8.26 8.94
C LYS A 81 -23.94 -7.18 9.91
N VAL A 82 -23.09 -6.20 10.20
CA VAL A 82 -23.34 -5.14 11.18
C VAL A 82 -24.10 -3.96 10.57
N ALA A 83 -23.73 -3.53 9.37
CA ALA A 83 -24.19 -2.26 8.82
C ALA A 83 -25.30 -2.36 7.76
N LEU A 84 -25.51 -3.52 7.10
CA LEU A 84 -26.54 -3.62 6.06
C LEU A 84 -27.95 -3.95 6.60
N PRO A 85 -29.00 -3.34 6.02
CA PRO A 85 -30.39 -3.74 6.27
C PRO A 85 -30.64 -5.22 5.92
N LYS A 86 -31.65 -5.83 6.56
CA LYS A 86 -31.95 -7.28 6.49
C LYS A 86 -31.95 -7.84 5.06
N GLN A 87 -32.64 -7.18 4.12
CA GLN A 87 -32.74 -7.65 2.74
C GLN A 87 -31.38 -7.68 2.02
N LYS A 88 -30.67 -6.53 1.99
CA LYS A 88 -29.34 -6.42 1.37
C LYS A 88 -28.31 -7.34 2.04
N LYS A 89 -28.37 -7.45 3.37
CA LYS A 89 -27.52 -8.37 4.15
C LYS A 89 -27.72 -9.81 3.69
N ASN A 90 -28.95 -10.28 3.57
CA ASN A 90 -29.23 -11.66 3.18
C ASN A 90 -28.69 -11.98 1.78
N ILE A 91 -28.90 -11.07 0.81
CA ILE A 91 -28.37 -11.21 -0.56
C ILE A 91 -26.83 -11.29 -0.55
N ALA A 92 -26.17 -10.42 0.22
CA ALA A 92 -24.71 -10.42 0.33
C ALA A 92 -24.18 -11.70 1.02
N LEU A 93 -24.88 -12.21 2.04
CA LEU A 93 -24.52 -13.47 2.71
C LEU A 93 -24.65 -14.68 1.78
N THR A 94 -25.69 -14.75 0.96
CA THR A 94 -25.85 -15.83 -0.02
C THR A 94 -24.75 -15.76 -1.07
N GLU A 95 -24.43 -14.56 -1.57
CA GLU A 95 -23.36 -14.37 -2.55
C GLU A 95 -22.00 -14.80 -1.98
N PHE A 96 -21.68 -14.39 -0.75
CA PHE A 96 -20.45 -14.80 -0.07
C PHE A 96 -20.34 -16.32 0.07
N LYS A 97 -21.44 -17.02 0.42
CA LYS A 97 -21.46 -18.48 0.55
C LYS A 97 -21.12 -19.16 -0.78
N HIS A 98 -21.70 -18.70 -1.89
CA HIS A 98 -21.37 -19.23 -3.20
C HIS A 98 -19.90 -18.96 -3.57
N ALA A 99 -19.44 -17.72 -3.36
CA ALA A 99 -18.08 -17.31 -3.64
C ALA A 99 -17.02 -18.11 -2.87
N ILE A 100 -17.20 -18.31 -1.56
CA ILE A 100 -16.22 -19.04 -0.74
C ILE A 100 -16.15 -20.52 -1.11
N VAL A 101 -17.28 -21.12 -1.51
CA VAL A 101 -17.30 -22.49 -2.02
C VAL A 101 -16.58 -22.58 -3.36
N ALA A 102 -16.85 -21.66 -4.28
CA ALA A 102 -16.16 -21.59 -5.58
C ALA A 102 -14.64 -21.39 -5.39
N HIS A 103 -14.22 -20.45 -4.55
CA HIS A 103 -12.81 -20.22 -4.21
C HIS A 103 -12.12 -21.49 -3.67
N LYS A 104 -12.75 -22.20 -2.73
CA LYS A 104 -12.21 -23.47 -2.21
C LYS A 104 -12.08 -24.54 -3.29
N ARG A 105 -13.00 -24.59 -4.26
CA ARG A 105 -12.92 -25.54 -5.39
C ARG A 105 -11.77 -25.18 -6.33
N CYS A 106 -11.62 -23.90 -6.69
CA CYS A 106 -10.52 -23.42 -7.52
C CYS A 106 -9.15 -23.69 -6.88
N HIS A 107 -9.01 -23.37 -5.59
CA HIS A 107 -7.76 -23.61 -4.86
C HIS A 107 -7.37 -25.10 -4.84
N LYS A 108 -8.32 -26.01 -4.64
CA LYS A 108 -8.06 -27.47 -4.69
C LYS A 108 -7.63 -27.94 -6.08
N ALA A 109 -8.20 -27.40 -7.14
CA ALA A 109 -7.82 -27.74 -8.50
C ALA A 109 -6.40 -27.25 -8.84
N GLN A 110 -6.02 -26.07 -8.36
CA GLN A 110 -4.68 -25.51 -8.55
C GLN A 110 -3.59 -26.29 -7.80
N GLN A 111 -3.86 -26.74 -6.57
CA GLN A 111 -2.93 -27.58 -5.82
C GLN A 111 -2.61 -28.91 -6.50
N ALA A 112 -3.51 -29.44 -7.34
CA ALA A 112 -3.24 -30.64 -8.12
C ALA A 112 -2.27 -30.41 -9.29
N GLN A 113 -1.98 -29.15 -9.63
CA GLN A 113 -1.18 -28.73 -10.79
C GLN A 113 0.19 -28.16 -10.39
N GLU A 114 0.48 -28.00 -9.10
CA GLU A 114 1.75 -27.44 -8.61
C GLU A 114 2.92 -28.42 -8.79
N GLY A 115 3.62 -28.27 -9.93
CA GLY A 115 5.01 -28.69 -10.08
C GLY A 115 5.97 -27.58 -9.62
N SER A 116 7.16 -27.96 -9.15
CA SER A 116 8.19 -27.00 -8.72
C SER A 116 8.87 -26.32 -9.93
N LEU A 117 8.28 -25.24 -10.44
CA LEU A 117 8.94 -24.36 -11.41
C LEU A 117 9.66 -23.25 -10.63
N GLN A 118 10.90 -23.52 -10.21
CA GLN A 118 11.74 -22.48 -9.61
C GLN A 118 12.28 -21.59 -10.74
N LEU A 119 11.96 -20.30 -10.67
CA LEU A 119 12.46 -19.33 -11.64
C LEU A 119 13.98 -19.15 -11.47
N PRO A 120 14.73 -19.01 -12.57
CA PRO A 120 16.12 -18.58 -12.53
C PRO A 120 16.31 -17.26 -11.77
N GLN A 121 17.50 -17.08 -11.20
CA GLN A 121 17.79 -15.97 -10.29
C GLN A 121 17.71 -14.61 -10.98
N ASP A 122 18.19 -14.51 -12.21
CA ASP A 122 18.12 -13.33 -13.08
C ASP A 122 16.68 -12.92 -13.40
N MET A 123 15.81 -13.90 -13.62
CA MET A 123 14.37 -13.66 -13.81
C MET A 123 13.73 -13.11 -12.54
N LEU A 124 14.11 -13.60 -11.35
CA LEU A 124 13.64 -13.04 -10.08
C LEU A 124 14.11 -11.60 -9.89
N VAL A 125 15.38 -11.29 -10.16
CA VAL A 125 15.91 -9.91 -10.09
C VAL A 125 15.16 -9.00 -11.06
N HIS A 126 14.91 -9.45 -12.29
CA HIS A 126 14.12 -8.70 -13.26
C HIS A 126 12.69 -8.46 -12.77
N ILE A 127 12.00 -9.46 -12.23
CA ILE A 127 10.67 -9.29 -11.64
C ILE A 127 10.71 -8.29 -10.48
N PHE A 128 11.74 -8.38 -9.61
CA PHE A 128 11.89 -7.51 -8.46
C PHE A 128 12.23 -6.06 -8.81
N SER A 129 12.73 -5.80 -10.02
CA SER A 129 12.91 -4.43 -10.53
C SER A 129 11.61 -3.63 -10.62
N PHE A 130 10.47 -4.31 -10.74
CA PHE A 130 9.14 -3.69 -10.77
C PHE A 130 8.53 -3.48 -9.39
N LEU A 131 9.14 -4.02 -8.32
CA LEU A 131 8.58 -3.94 -6.98
C LEU A 131 8.80 -2.56 -6.36
N ASP A 132 7.81 -2.15 -5.58
CA ASP A 132 7.92 -0.99 -4.71
C ASP A 132 8.87 -1.31 -3.53
N MET A 133 9.42 -0.30 -2.84
CA MET A 133 10.44 -0.56 -1.80
C MET A 133 9.93 -1.55 -0.76
N LYS A 134 8.68 -1.39 -0.33
CA LYS A 134 8.06 -2.25 0.67
C LYS A 134 7.93 -3.69 0.18
N SER A 135 7.44 -3.91 -1.03
CA SER A 135 7.32 -5.25 -1.60
C SER A 135 8.68 -5.88 -1.86
N LEU A 136 9.71 -5.10 -2.23
CA LEU A 136 11.08 -5.59 -2.35
C LEU A 136 11.65 -6.08 -1.01
N VAL A 137 11.44 -5.33 0.08
CA VAL A 137 11.81 -5.79 1.43
C VAL A 137 11.08 -7.08 1.79
N LEU A 138 9.76 -7.14 1.56
CA LEU A 138 8.95 -8.32 1.88
C LEU A 138 9.34 -9.54 1.04
N ALA A 139 9.68 -9.35 -0.24
CA ALA A 139 10.18 -10.41 -1.10
C ALA A 139 11.45 -11.04 -0.51
N GLY A 140 12.34 -10.21 0.03
CA GLY A 140 13.55 -10.69 0.70
C GLY A 140 13.32 -11.51 1.98
N LEU A 141 12.10 -11.54 2.52
CA LEU A 141 11.74 -12.33 3.71
C LEU A 141 11.08 -13.67 3.37
N VAL A 142 10.83 -13.97 2.09
CA VAL A 142 10.07 -15.17 1.67
C VAL A 142 10.90 -16.46 1.79
N CYS A 143 12.05 -16.51 1.12
CA CYS A 143 12.95 -17.67 1.14
C CYS A 143 14.38 -17.23 0.78
N TRP A 144 15.34 -18.16 0.88
CA TRP A 144 16.75 -17.87 0.61
C TRP A 144 17.01 -17.36 -0.82
N SER A 145 16.43 -18.00 -1.84
CA SER A 145 16.60 -17.57 -3.25
C SER A 145 16.02 -16.16 -3.50
N TRP A 146 14.84 -15.87 -2.95
CA TRP A 146 14.23 -14.54 -3.03
C TRP A 146 15.03 -13.50 -2.23
N ASN A 147 15.60 -13.88 -1.09
CA ASN A 147 16.48 -13.01 -0.32
C ASN A 147 17.71 -12.59 -1.14
N ILE A 148 18.34 -13.52 -1.85
CA ILE A 148 19.47 -13.21 -2.73
C ILE A 148 19.04 -12.24 -3.82
N ALA A 149 17.90 -12.48 -4.49
CA ALA A 149 17.43 -11.63 -5.60
C ALA A 149 17.06 -10.23 -5.09
N ALA A 150 16.36 -10.15 -3.96
CA ALA A 150 15.94 -8.89 -3.37
C ALA A 150 17.11 -8.07 -2.81
N ASN A 151 18.27 -8.68 -2.58
CA ASN A 151 19.50 -8.03 -2.13
C ASN A 151 20.40 -7.56 -3.28
N ASP A 152 20.00 -7.75 -4.54
CA ASP A 152 20.74 -7.24 -5.68
C ASP A 152 20.95 -5.72 -5.58
N ASN A 153 22.21 -5.29 -5.71
CA ASN A 153 22.60 -3.91 -5.40
C ASN A 153 21.99 -2.90 -6.38
N HIS A 154 21.77 -3.30 -7.64
CA HIS A 154 21.16 -2.45 -8.66
C HIS A 154 19.68 -2.18 -8.37
N LEU A 155 18.96 -3.15 -7.78
CA LEU A 155 17.58 -2.92 -7.31
C LEU A 155 17.53 -1.78 -6.28
N TRP A 156 18.44 -1.78 -5.31
CA TRP A 156 18.49 -0.75 -4.27
C TRP A 156 18.97 0.61 -4.79
N GLU A 157 19.85 0.62 -5.79
CA GLU A 157 20.23 1.83 -6.52
C GLU A 157 19.02 2.48 -7.19
N MET A 158 18.22 1.70 -7.92
CA MET A 158 16.99 2.19 -8.55
C MET A 158 16.00 2.73 -7.53
N GLN A 159 15.81 2.06 -6.39
CA GLN A 159 14.95 2.57 -5.32
C GLN A 159 15.49 3.88 -4.73
N TYR A 160 16.80 3.96 -4.49
CA TYR A 160 17.44 5.17 -3.97
C TYR A 160 17.21 6.36 -4.91
N LEU A 161 17.51 6.19 -6.20
CA LEU A 161 17.29 7.20 -7.23
C LEU A 161 15.81 7.59 -7.35
N ALA A 162 14.90 6.63 -7.24
CA ALA A 162 13.47 6.87 -7.31
C ALA A 162 12.92 7.69 -6.13
N LEU A 163 13.55 7.60 -4.95
CA LEU A 163 13.09 8.23 -3.71
C LEU A 163 13.78 9.57 -3.43
N TYR A 164 15.09 9.64 -3.70
CA TYR A 164 15.95 10.75 -3.30
C TYR A 164 16.50 11.54 -4.50
N GLY A 165 16.32 11.06 -5.73
CA GLY A 165 16.81 11.73 -6.94
C GLY A 165 18.29 11.45 -7.24
N LYS A 166 18.87 12.23 -8.17
CA LYS A 166 20.20 11.97 -8.78
C LYS A 166 21.43 12.23 -7.88
N GLN A 167 21.27 12.64 -6.63
CA GLN A 167 22.43 12.86 -5.77
C GLN A 167 22.74 11.58 -4.98
N PRO A 168 23.90 10.93 -5.21
CA PRO A 168 24.34 9.86 -4.34
C PRO A 168 24.53 10.38 -2.91
N PRO A 169 24.45 9.52 -1.89
CA PRO A 169 24.65 9.94 -0.51
C PRO A 169 26.07 10.47 -0.37
N MET A 170 26.17 11.78 -0.19
CA MET A 170 27.44 12.44 0.09
C MET A 170 27.91 11.92 1.46
N ARG A 171 28.95 11.07 1.48
CA ARG A 171 29.63 10.76 2.74
C ARG A 171 30.32 12.04 3.19
N LEU A 172 29.78 12.68 4.22
CA LEU A 172 30.48 13.76 4.90
C LEU A 172 31.61 13.10 5.69
N VAL A 173 32.78 13.00 5.07
CA VAL A 173 34.01 12.68 5.80
C VAL A 173 34.42 13.97 6.48
N GLU A 174 34.41 13.98 7.82
CA GLU A 174 34.87 15.09 8.63
C GLU A 174 36.40 15.19 8.51
N GLY A 175 36.84 15.82 7.43
CA GLY A 175 38.23 16.20 7.22
C GLY A 175 38.58 17.38 8.11
N LYS A 176 39.63 17.24 8.92
CA LYS A 176 40.14 18.24 9.88
C LYS A 176 40.57 19.59 9.28
N ASN A 177 40.27 19.93 8.03
CA ASN A 177 40.59 21.24 7.46
C ASN A 177 39.43 21.74 6.58
N LYS A 178 38.93 22.93 6.92
CA LYS A 178 37.94 23.72 6.17
C LYS A 178 38.43 24.04 4.74
N ARG A 179 38.33 23.10 3.81
CA ARG A 179 38.21 23.35 2.36
C ARG A 179 37.35 22.25 1.75
N LEU A 180 36.16 22.64 1.29
CA LEU A 180 35.23 21.83 0.52
C LEU A 180 35.89 21.51 -0.83
N LEU A 181 36.58 20.38 -0.92
CA LEU A 181 37.08 19.82 -2.18
C LEU A 181 36.07 18.78 -2.66
N GLN A 182 35.49 19.06 -3.82
CA GLN A 182 34.62 18.16 -4.55
C GLN A 182 35.51 17.13 -5.25
N GLU A 183 35.89 16.06 -4.55
CA GLU A 183 36.56 14.92 -5.18
C GLU A 183 35.53 13.94 -5.73
N SER A 184 35.62 13.68 -7.05
CA SER A 184 34.97 12.56 -7.70
C SER A 184 35.65 11.27 -7.22
N VAL A 185 35.07 10.64 -6.19
CA VAL A 185 35.58 9.36 -5.68
C VAL A 185 35.39 8.29 -6.74
N ASP A 186 36.51 7.65 -7.11
CA ASP A 186 36.58 6.48 -7.96
C ASP A 186 35.54 5.41 -7.58
N THR A 187 34.83 4.93 -8.60
CA THR A 187 33.78 3.91 -8.62
C THR A 187 34.24 2.50 -8.21
N ARG A 188 35.02 2.34 -7.12
CA ARG A 188 35.50 1.00 -6.68
C ARG A 188 35.17 0.61 -5.24
N THR A 189 34.68 1.52 -4.42
CA THR A 189 34.00 1.13 -3.18
C THR A 189 32.52 0.96 -3.52
N GLY A 190 32.13 -0.24 -3.98
CA GLY A 190 30.76 -0.54 -4.37
C GLY A 190 29.79 -0.07 -3.29
N THR A 191 29.06 1.01 -3.58
CA THR A 191 28.13 1.59 -2.60
C THR A 191 27.08 0.55 -2.29
N ASN A 192 26.95 0.15 -1.03
CA ASN A 192 25.87 -0.72 -0.60
C ASN A 192 24.58 0.12 -0.56
N TRP A 193 23.87 0.12 -1.68
CA TRP A 193 22.70 0.96 -1.87
C TRP A 193 21.57 0.61 -0.91
N LYS A 194 21.48 -0.66 -0.48
CA LYS A 194 20.53 -1.08 0.55
C LYS A 194 20.80 -0.39 1.88
N GLN A 195 22.06 -0.33 2.31
CA GLN A 195 22.45 0.40 3.52
C GLN A 195 22.26 1.91 3.35
N ALA A 196 22.54 2.45 2.17
CA ALA A 196 22.30 3.87 1.87
C ALA A 196 20.81 4.23 2.00
N VAL A 197 19.92 3.43 1.38
CA VAL A 197 18.47 3.59 1.53
C VAL A 197 18.05 3.48 2.99
N LYS A 198 18.57 2.50 3.73
CA LYS A 198 18.26 2.29 5.16
C LYS A 198 18.74 3.45 6.04
N GLY A 199 19.94 3.99 5.79
CA GLY A 199 20.50 5.12 6.53
C GLY A 199 19.75 6.43 6.27
N SER A 200 19.25 6.63 5.05
CA SER A 200 18.43 7.79 4.70
C SER A 200 16.93 7.62 5.04
N TYR A 201 16.53 6.44 5.53
CA TYR A 201 15.13 6.13 5.82
C TYR A 201 14.68 6.79 7.14
N THR A 202 13.94 7.89 7.04
CA THR A 202 13.40 8.63 8.19
C THR A 202 11.98 8.19 8.57
N GLY A 203 11.54 8.53 9.79
CA GLY A 203 10.17 8.25 10.25
C GLY A 203 9.08 8.86 9.37
N ALA A 204 9.32 10.04 8.78
CA ALA A 204 8.42 10.68 7.82
C ALA A 204 8.28 9.89 6.52
N LEU A 205 9.39 9.39 5.97
CA LEU A 205 9.39 8.54 4.79
C LEU A 205 8.69 7.20 5.07
N SER A 206 8.88 6.66 6.27
CA SER A 206 8.19 5.45 6.72
C SER A 206 6.67 5.58 6.72
N LYS A 207 6.15 6.67 7.30
CA LYS A 207 4.72 6.97 7.26
C LYS A 207 4.23 7.05 5.81
N LYS A 208 4.97 7.73 4.94
CA LYS A 208 4.61 7.92 3.53
C LYS A 208 4.56 6.63 2.71
N LEU A 209 5.54 5.74 2.88
CA LEU A 209 5.63 4.46 2.17
C LEU A 209 4.68 3.39 2.74
N SER A 210 4.23 3.55 3.98
CA SER A 210 3.26 2.62 4.58
C SER A 210 1.82 2.78 4.07
N MET A 211 1.51 3.89 3.40
CA MET A 211 0.16 4.23 2.96
C MET A 211 -0.11 3.85 1.51
N ASN A 212 -1.21 3.13 1.29
CA ASN A 212 -1.66 2.71 -0.05
C ASN A 212 -2.52 3.77 -0.75
N ARG A 213 -2.92 4.82 -0.02
CA ARG A 213 -3.78 5.91 -0.49
C ARG A 213 -3.14 7.27 -0.20
N GLY A 214 -3.39 8.21 -1.11
CA GLY A 214 -3.01 9.59 -0.90
C GLY A 214 -3.91 10.54 -1.67
N TYR A 215 -3.98 11.78 -1.20
CA TYR A 215 -4.65 12.85 -1.94
C TYR A 215 -3.72 13.40 -2.98
N CYS A 216 -4.16 13.40 -4.24
CA CYS A 216 -3.44 14.04 -5.33
C CYS A 216 -4.02 15.44 -5.57
N GLY A 217 -3.21 16.48 -5.31
CA GLY A 217 -3.64 17.87 -5.53
C GLY A 217 -4.03 18.18 -6.98
N ARG A 218 -3.43 17.48 -7.96
CA ARG A 218 -3.77 17.64 -9.39
C ARG A 218 -5.06 16.94 -9.77
N CYS A 219 -5.27 15.70 -9.32
CA CYS A 219 -6.51 14.97 -9.58
C CYS A 219 -7.68 15.49 -8.74
N LYS A 220 -7.39 16.24 -7.67
CA LYS A 220 -8.35 16.66 -6.63
C LYS A 220 -9.19 15.46 -6.16
N CYS A 221 -8.52 14.36 -5.83
CA CYS A 221 -9.13 13.15 -5.30
C CYS A 221 -8.13 12.23 -4.61
N ILE A 222 -8.67 11.28 -3.87
CA ILE A 222 -7.93 10.17 -3.27
C ILE A 222 -7.60 9.17 -4.37
N VAL A 223 -6.34 8.76 -4.44
CA VAL A 223 -5.81 7.83 -5.44
C VAL A 223 -5.08 6.67 -4.76
N TRP A 224 -4.99 5.54 -5.44
CA TRP A 224 -4.04 4.48 -5.07
C TRP A 224 -2.61 4.98 -5.30
N LEU A 225 -1.74 4.73 -4.32
CA LEU A 225 -0.32 5.05 -4.41
C LEU A 225 0.47 3.86 -4.92
N ASN A 226 1.51 4.15 -5.69
CA ASN A 226 2.57 3.20 -6.00
C ASN A 226 3.90 3.90 -5.73
N ASN A 227 4.65 3.50 -4.69
CA ASN A 227 5.86 4.20 -4.25
C ASN A 227 5.65 5.71 -4.04
N SER A 228 4.56 6.11 -3.37
CA SER A 228 4.17 7.51 -3.16
C SER A 228 3.92 8.33 -4.44
N LYS A 229 3.75 7.68 -5.59
CA LYS A 229 3.34 8.31 -6.87
C LYS A 229 1.84 8.11 -7.14
N CYS A 230 1.25 9.06 -7.85
CA CYS A 230 -0.14 8.98 -8.29
C CYS A 230 -0.29 7.91 -9.38
N SER A 231 -1.23 6.99 -9.22
CA SER A 231 -1.51 5.92 -10.21
C SER A 231 -2.20 6.41 -11.50
N ASN A 232 -2.59 7.68 -11.59
CA ASN A 232 -3.30 8.20 -12.76
C ASN A 232 -2.29 8.61 -13.86
N ALA A 233 -2.47 8.09 -15.08
CA ALA A 233 -1.58 8.33 -16.22
C ALA A 233 -1.43 9.81 -16.60
N ARG A 234 -2.41 10.66 -16.23
CA ARG A 234 -2.38 12.11 -16.45
C ARG A 234 -1.46 12.86 -15.47
N CYS A 235 -0.97 12.20 -14.42
CA CYS A 235 -0.04 12.74 -13.43
C CYS A 235 1.40 12.26 -13.71
N ARG A 236 2.00 12.71 -14.83
CA ARG A 236 3.37 12.33 -15.21
C ARG A 236 4.50 13.03 -14.43
N VAL A 237 4.20 13.91 -13.46
CA VAL A 237 5.25 14.69 -12.78
C VAL A 237 5.64 14.07 -11.45
N SER A 238 6.91 13.69 -11.44
CA SER A 238 7.73 12.95 -10.50
C SER A 238 8.14 13.74 -9.24
N GLU A 239 7.20 14.44 -8.61
CA GLU A 239 7.46 14.98 -7.28
C GLU A 239 6.59 14.27 -6.27
N ILE A 240 7.24 13.34 -5.57
CA ILE A 240 6.79 12.71 -4.33
C ILE A 240 6.18 13.75 -3.37
N GLN A 241 6.55 15.02 -3.48
CA GLN A 241 6.14 16.15 -2.63
C GLN A 241 4.65 16.57 -2.76
N ASN A 242 3.93 16.24 -3.84
CA ASN A 242 2.56 16.72 -4.07
C ASN A 242 1.44 15.74 -3.66
N ILE A 243 1.78 14.66 -2.97
CA ILE A 243 0.83 13.64 -2.53
C ILE A 243 0.83 13.57 -1.01
N LYS A 244 -0.31 13.92 -0.42
CA LYS A 244 -0.52 13.82 1.01
C LYS A 244 -0.95 12.40 1.35
N PRO A 245 -0.15 11.61 2.08
CA PRO A 245 -0.53 10.25 2.42
C PRO A 245 -1.72 10.31 3.39
N LEU A 246 -2.75 9.49 3.12
CA LEU A 246 -4.02 9.53 3.87
C LEU A 246 -4.22 8.27 4.72
N SER A 247 -4.51 8.48 6.00
CA SER A 247 -4.97 7.42 6.89
C SER A 247 -6.35 6.90 6.47
N PRO A 248 -6.66 5.60 6.63
CA PRO A 248 -7.93 5.03 6.25
C PRO A 248 -9.19 5.71 6.80
N PHE A 249 -9.08 6.36 7.95
CA PHE A 249 -10.19 7.06 8.59
C PHE A 249 -10.53 8.38 7.90
N LYS A 250 -9.57 9.03 7.23
CA LYS A 250 -9.78 10.31 6.53
C LYS A 250 -10.53 10.16 5.19
N PHE A 251 -10.74 8.93 4.71
CA PHE A 251 -11.55 8.67 3.52
C PHE A 251 -13.02 9.00 3.75
N VAL A 252 -13.48 8.79 4.97
CA VAL A 252 -14.87 8.94 5.37
C VAL A 252 -15.27 10.41 5.35
N ASP A 253 -14.45 11.28 5.94
CA ASP A 253 -14.62 12.74 5.92
C ASP A 253 -14.66 13.27 4.49
N PHE A 254 -13.75 12.81 3.61
CA PHE A 254 -13.74 13.20 2.21
C PHE A 254 -15.00 12.77 1.45
N LEU A 255 -15.57 11.60 1.77
CA LEU A 255 -16.78 11.10 1.12
C LEU A 255 -18.05 11.84 1.55
N LEU A 256 -18.10 12.36 2.78
CA LEU A 256 -19.23 13.13 3.31
C LEU A 256 -19.12 14.60 2.93
N ASP A 257 -17.99 15.25 3.27
CA ASP A 257 -17.88 16.72 3.27
C ASP A 257 -17.04 17.28 2.11
N GLY A 258 -16.20 16.45 1.49
CA GLY A 258 -15.51 16.80 0.24
C GLY A 258 -14.24 17.62 0.45
N SER A 259 -14.00 18.05 1.67
CA SER A 259 -12.72 18.56 2.17
C SER A 259 -11.97 17.46 2.93
N ILE A 260 -10.66 17.41 2.74
CA ILE A 260 -9.77 16.75 3.69
C ILE A 260 -9.34 17.86 4.65
N SER A 261 -9.76 17.80 5.91
CA SER A 261 -9.27 18.76 6.91
C SER A 261 -7.75 18.61 7.02
N GLU A 262 -7.03 19.69 6.71
CA GLU A 262 -5.61 19.83 7.03
C GLU A 262 -5.44 19.55 8.53
N PRO A 263 -4.48 18.70 8.96
CA PRO A 263 -4.05 18.78 10.35
C PRO A 263 -3.49 20.19 10.54
N SER A 264 -3.96 20.89 11.57
CA SER A 264 -3.31 22.09 12.08
C SER A 264 -1.82 21.80 12.22
N SER A 265 -0.97 22.64 11.63
CA SER A 265 0.49 22.55 11.71
C SER A 265 0.99 22.98 13.10
N SER A 266 0.51 22.31 14.14
CA SER A 266 0.90 22.53 15.52
C SER A 266 1.13 21.19 16.22
N ASP A 267 1.98 20.35 15.63
CA ASP A 267 2.74 19.39 16.42
C ASP A 267 3.91 20.20 17.00
N SER A 268 3.69 20.84 18.15
CA SER A 268 4.79 21.40 18.93
C SER A 268 5.64 20.22 19.41
N ASP A 269 6.88 20.18 18.97
CA ASP A 269 7.93 19.32 19.48
C ASP A 269 8.14 19.66 20.97
N SER A 270 7.46 18.91 21.83
CA SER A 270 7.79 18.90 23.26
C SER A 270 8.64 17.67 23.49
N ASP A 271 9.94 17.88 23.41
CA ASP A 271 10.97 16.95 23.85
C ASP A 271 10.72 16.64 25.34
N SER A 272 10.30 15.40 25.60
CA SER A 272 10.30 14.85 26.95
C SER A 272 11.29 13.71 26.95
N ASP A 273 12.52 14.04 27.35
CA ASP A 273 13.61 13.11 27.57
C ASP A 273 13.18 12.04 28.57
N SER A 274 13.10 10.80 28.11
CA SER A 274 13.05 9.64 28.98
C SER A 274 13.99 8.59 28.40
N ASP A 275 15.19 8.56 28.99
CA ASP A 275 16.25 7.61 28.69
C ASP A 275 15.76 6.17 28.79
N SER A 276 15.73 5.47 27.66
CA SER A 276 15.87 4.02 27.61
C SER A 276 16.38 3.59 26.23
N ASP A 277 17.43 2.79 26.26
CA ASP A 277 18.32 2.41 25.16
C ASP A 277 17.65 1.75 23.94
N GLU A 278 18.36 1.85 22.81
CA GLU A 278 18.12 1.28 21.48
C GLU A 278 17.03 1.95 20.61
N GLY A 279 17.50 2.84 19.73
CA GLY A 279 16.67 3.53 18.74
C GLY A 279 15.80 2.60 17.89
N PRO A 280 14.58 3.03 17.50
CA PRO A 280 13.63 2.15 16.85
C PRO A 280 14.10 1.89 15.42
N VAL A 281 14.66 0.70 15.20
CA VAL A 281 14.80 0.16 13.85
C VAL A 281 13.43 0.18 13.21
N SER A 282 13.30 1.08 12.24
CA SER A 282 12.16 1.29 11.37
C SER A 282 11.37 0.00 11.09
N ARG A 283 10.08 -0.01 11.43
CA ARG A 283 9.13 -1.15 11.29
C ARG A 283 9.18 -1.91 9.95
N LEU A 284 9.72 -1.29 8.89
CA LEU A 284 9.91 -1.92 7.59
C LEU A 284 10.96 -3.05 7.61
N TRP A 285 12.00 -2.90 8.43
CA TRP A 285 13.13 -3.84 8.54
C TRP A 285 13.08 -4.69 9.80
N ALA A 286 12.08 -4.47 10.66
CA ALA A 286 11.84 -5.30 11.83
C ALA A 286 11.30 -6.66 11.37
N TYR A 287 11.91 -7.75 11.85
CA TYR A 287 11.36 -9.09 11.66
C TYR A 287 9.91 -9.12 12.16
N PRO A 288 8.97 -9.76 11.45
CA PRO A 288 7.62 -9.97 11.97
C PRO A 288 7.74 -10.70 13.30
N LYS A 289 7.33 -10.06 14.41
CA LYS A 289 7.17 -10.77 15.67
C LYS A 289 6.08 -11.82 15.44
N HIS A 290 6.44 -13.10 15.49
CA HIS A 290 5.48 -14.19 15.38
C HIS A 290 4.36 -13.97 16.40
N ILE A 291 3.15 -13.69 15.91
CA ILE A 291 1.94 -13.78 16.72
C ILE A 291 1.67 -15.28 16.83
N ARG A 292 1.97 -15.85 18.00
CA ARG A 292 1.62 -17.21 18.37
C ARG A 292 0.16 -17.26 18.81
#